data_AF-A0AA39S0T2-F1
#
_entry.id   AF-A0AA39S0T2-F1
#
_cell.length_a   1.000
_cell.length_b   1.000
_cell.length_c   1.000
_cell.angle_alpha   90.00
_cell.angle_beta   90.00
_cell.angle_gamma   90.00
#
_symmetry.space_group_name_H-M   'P 1'
#
loop_
_entity.id
_entity.type
_entity.pdbx_description
1 polymer ?
#
loop_
_entity_poly.entity_id
_entity_poly.type
_entity_poly.pdbx_seq_one_letter_code
_entity_poly.pdbx_strand_id
1 'polypeptide(L)'
;MHGKCPISVVTDGDRAMGKAISLVMPTAVHRLCSWHLERNVQTNVGDSGFTQAFTHCMLTYMTESEFETQWLKAIETFGVQQNEWVKLMYCKRKLWAETFLRNTFFGGLRSTQRSESINSFLNRFLHRRLKLYEFMNRIDKAMSRLRNNEMKDDFDTINEHPVLVTHLLQLEKHAAEVYTRNTFAWVRDEIKSEAKLSILNCVDDMDSVTYTFKKFSVGDKTWNVSVMKAMNQHHIPETLILQRWTKNAKDVSELDSSSTVTAPDVMQLARSASLQMIY
;
A
#
# COMPACT_ATOMS: atom_id res chain seq x y z
N MET A 1 18.02 -9.57 -4.34
CA MET A 1 17.94 -9.62 -2.86
C MET A 1 19.16 -10.36 -2.37
N HIS A 2 20.10 -9.69 -1.69
CA HIS A 2 21.39 -10.23 -1.23
C HIS A 2 21.25 -11.32 -0.14
N GLY A 3 20.57 -12.43 -0.44
CA GLY A 3 20.35 -13.55 0.49
C GLY A 3 19.35 -13.29 1.63
N LYS A 4 18.70 -12.12 1.68
CA LYS A 4 17.72 -11.79 2.73
C LYS A 4 16.34 -12.39 2.43
N CYS A 5 15.74 -13.06 3.42
CA CYS A 5 14.36 -13.51 3.34
C CYS A 5 13.39 -12.32 3.32
N PRO A 6 12.28 -12.41 2.55
CA PRO A 6 11.21 -11.42 2.62
C PRO A 6 10.63 -11.30 4.03
N ILE A 7 10.26 -10.08 4.43
CA ILE A 7 9.57 -9.81 5.71
C ILE A 7 8.08 -10.15 5.60
N SER A 8 7.51 -10.02 4.39
CA SER A 8 6.08 -10.19 4.14
C SER A 8 5.82 -10.83 2.78
N VAL A 9 4.76 -11.63 2.66
CA VAL A 9 4.33 -12.28 1.41
C VAL A 9 2.83 -12.10 1.22
N VAL A 10 2.39 -11.79 -0.01
CA VAL A 10 0.97 -11.69 -0.38
C VAL A 10 0.64 -12.74 -1.44
N THR A 11 -0.42 -13.52 -1.25
CA THR A 11 -0.88 -14.53 -2.22
C THR A 11 -2.40 -14.52 -2.40
N ASP A 12 -2.90 -15.14 -3.46
CA ASP A 12 -4.33 -15.38 -3.70
C ASP A 12 -4.99 -16.38 -2.72
N GLY A 13 -4.20 -17.18 -2.01
CA GLY A 13 -4.67 -18.13 -1.00
C GLY A 13 -4.59 -19.59 -1.44
N ASP A 14 -3.83 -19.89 -2.49
CA ASP A 14 -3.49 -21.26 -2.85
C ASP A 14 -2.88 -22.04 -1.65
N ARG A 15 -3.36 -23.28 -1.47
CA ARG A 15 -2.97 -24.11 -0.32
C ARG A 15 -1.53 -24.60 -0.40
N ALA A 16 -1.04 -24.89 -1.60
CA ALA A 16 0.33 -25.35 -1.80
C ALA A 16 1.31 -24.20 -1.57
N MET A 17 0.99 -23.00 -2.06
CA MET A 17 1.76 -21.78 -1.79
C MET A 17 1.81 -21.46 -0.30
N GLY A 18 0.69 -21.53 0.43
CA GLY A 18 0.68 -21.32 1.87
C GLY A 18 1.61 -22.29 2.62
N LYS A 19 1.60 -23.59 2.24
CA LYS A 19 2.52 -24.59 2.81
C LYS A 19 3.98 -24.31 2.46
N ALA A 20 4.27 -24.00 1.20
CA ALA A 20 5.62 -23.69 0.75
C ALA A 20 6.19 -22.46 1.45
N ILE A 21 5.40 -21.40 1.64
CA ILE A 21 5.80 -20.20 2.38
C ILE A 21 6.15 -20.56 3.82
N SER A 22 5.30 -21.35 4.49
CA SER A 22 5.56 -21.76 5.87
C SER A 22 6.84 -22.59 6.05
N LEU A 23 7.26 -23.31 5.00
CA LEU A 23 8.46 -24.14 5.01
C LEU A 23 9.73 -23.34 4.64
N VAL A 24 9.65 -22.53 3.58
CA VAL A 24 10.82 -21.87 2.97
C VAL A 24 11.07 -20.48 3.57
N MET A 25 10.01 -19.80 4.03
CA MET A 25 10.07 -18.44 4.58
C MET A 25 9.27 -18.35 5.89
N PRO A 26 9.61 -19.13 6.92
CA PRO A 26 8.82 -19.25 8.15
C PRO A 26 8.70 -17.93 8.94
N THR A 27 9.66 -17.01 8.77
CA THR A 27 9.67 -15.71 9.43
C THR A 27 8.85 -14.65 8.68
N ALA A 28 8.44 -14.93 7.43
CA ALA A 28 7.70 -13.97 6.64
C ALA A 28 6.23 -13.98 7.05
N VAL A 29 5.66 -12.79 7.28
CA VAL A 29 4.23 -12.68 7.55
C VAL A 29 3.45 -12.85 6.26
N HIS A 30 2.55 -13.83 6.25
CA HIS A 30 1.72 -14.16 5.10
C HIS A 30 0.38 -13.42 5.15
N ARG A 31 0.01 -12.80 4.02
CA ARG A 31 -1.27 -12.14 3.81
C ARG A 31 -1.99 -12.69 2.58
N LEU A 32 -3.30 -12.82 2.68
CA LEU A 32 -4.18 -13.11 1.56
C LEU A 32 -4.55 -11.82 0.81
N CYS A 33 -4.61 -11.93 -0.51
CA CYS A 33 -4.96 -10.87 -1.44
C CYS A 33 -6.41 -10.41 -1.20
N SER A 34 -6.59 -9.16 -0.78
CA SER A 34 -7.91 -8.59 -0.45
C SER A 34 -8.90 -8.68 -1.62
N TRP A 35 -8.45 -8.42 -2.84
CA TRP A 35 -9.28 -8.50 -4.04
C TRP A 35 -9.82 -9.90 -4.29
N HIS A 36 -8.98 -10.94 -4.13
CA HIS A 36 -9.44 -12.32 -4.26
C HIS A 36 -10.43 -12.67 -3.15
N LEU A 37 -10.23 -12.17 -1.93
CA LEU A 37 -11.17 -12.39 -0.83
C LEU A 37 -12.53 -11.74 -1.07
N GLU A 38 -12.57 -10.51 -1.58
CA GLU A 38 -13.81 -9.82 -1.97
C GLU A 38 -14.62 -10.61 -3.00
N ARG A 39 -13.94 -11.14 -4.03
CA ARG A 39 -14.60 -11.99 -5.03
C ARG A 39 -15.05 -13.33 -4.45
N ASN A 40 -14.25 -13.90 -3.54
CA ASN A 40 -14.55 -15.17 -2.91
C ASN A 40 -15.75 -15.07 -1.97
N VAL A 41 -15.89 -14.00 -1.18
CA VAL A 41 -17.08 -13.81 -0.32
C VAL A 41 -18.34 -13.69 -1.16
N GLN A 42 -18.29 -12.92 -2.26
CA GLN A 42 -19.42 -12.81 -3.17
C GLN A 42 -19.81 -14.16 -3.79
N THR A 43 -18.81 -14.98 -4.14
CA THR A 43 -19.06 -16.31 -4.75
C THR A 43 -19.58 -17.34 -3.75
N ASN A 44 -19.09 -17.32 -2.49
CA ASN A 44 -19.40 -18.35 -1.49
C ASN A 44 -20.64 -18.02 -0.63
N VAL A 45 -21.02 -16.74 -0.54
CA VAL A 45 -22.17 -16.30 0.26
C VAL A 45 -23.27 -15.69 -0.62
N GLY A 46 -22.91 -14.95 -1.68
CA GLY A 46 -23.88 -14.34 -2.60
C GLY A 46 -24.62 -13.11 -2.06
N ASP A 47 -24.58 -12.86 -0.76
CA ASP A 47 -25.21 -11.71 -0.12
C ASP A 47 -24.31 -10.46 -0.18
N SER A 48 -24.83 -9.39 -0.77
CA SER A 48 -24.10 -8.13 -0.95
C SER A 48 -23.90 -7.37 0.37
N GLY A 49 -24.83 -7.48 1.31
CA GLY A 49 -24.71 -6.88 2.64
C GLY A 49 -23.63 -7.58 3.47
N PHE A 50 -23.59 -8.92 3.45
CA PHE A 50 -22.52 -9.68 4.08
C PHE A 50 -21.17 -9.39 3.44
N THR A 51 -21.12 -9.26 2.11
CA THR A 51 -19.90 -8.87 1.38
C THR A 51 -19.37 -7.54 1.89
N GLN A 52 -20.23 -6.53 2.07
CA GLN A 52 -19.82 -5.24 2.63
C GLN A 52 -19.36 -5.34 4.08
N ALA A 53 -20.06 -6.10 4.93
CA ALA A 53 -19.68 -6.32 6.33
C ALA A 53 -18.33 -7.05 6.44
N PHE A 54 -18.10 -8.06 5.59
CA PHE A 54 -16.84 -8.78 5.48
C PHE A 54 -15.70 -7.84 5.06
N THR A 55 -15.90 -7.04 4.00
CA THR A 55 -14.91 -6.06 3.54
C THR A 55 -14.61 -5.02 4.60
N HIS A 56 -15.62 -4.60 5.37
CA HIS A 56 -15.44 -3.71 6.50
C HIS A 56 -14.53 -4.33 7.57
N CYS A 57 -14.78 -5.59 7.95
CA CYS A 57 -13.92 -6.34 8.88
C CYS A 57 -12.50 -6.55 8.32
N MET A 58 -12.37 -6.70 7.00
CA MET A 58 -11.09 -6.92 6.34
C MET A 58 -10.21 -5.67 6.34
N LEU A 59 -10.76 -4.51 5.95
CA LEU A 59 -9.98 -3.32 5.62
C LEU A 59 -9.91 -2.28 6.74
N THR A 60 -10.80 -2.37 7.73
CA THR A 60 -10.87 -1.37 8.81
C THR A 60 -9.89 -1.71 9.92
N TYR A 61 -9.07 -0.74 10.33
CA TYR A 61 -8.27 -0.86 11.53
C TYR A 61 -9.16 -0.71 12.76
N MET A 62 -9.18 -1.75 13.58
CA MET A 62 -9.90 -1.81 14.83
C MET A 62 -9.07 -2.60 15.85
N THR A 63 -9.47 -2.58 17.11
CA THR A 63 -8.94 -3.47 18.14
C THR A 63 -9.42 -4.90 17.90
N GLU A 64 -8.73 -5.89 18.47
CA GLU A 64 -9.16 -7.29 18.37
C GLU A 64 -10.57 -7.49 18.96
N SER A 65 -10.90 -6.80 20.07
CA SER A 65 -12.24 -6.86 20.67
C SER A 65 -13.31 -6.31 19.73
N GLU A 66 -13.08 -5.16 19.10
CA GLU A 66 -14.02 -4.58 18.13
C GLU A 66 -14.19 -5.48 16.91
N PHE A 67 -13.12 -6.13 16.45
CA PHE A 67 -13.19 -7.11 15.36
C PHE A 67 -14.10 -8.28 15.72
N GLU A 68 -13.91 -8.90 16.88
CA GLU A 68 -14.75 -10.04 17.30
C GLU A 68 -16.22 -9.61 17.42
N THR A 69 -16.50 -8.41 17.96
CA THR A 69 -17.89 -7.88 18.01
C THR A 69 -18.48 -7.66 16.61
N GLN A 70 -17.76 -7.01 15.70
CA GLN A 70 -18.26 -6.73 14.34
C GLN A 70 -18.44 -8.01 13.52
N TRP A 71 -17.52 -8.97 13.67
CA TRP A 71 -17.59 -10.26 13.00
C TRP A 71 -18.79 -11.07 13.47
N LEU A 72 -19.02 -11.17 14.78
CA LEU A 72 -20.20 -11.85 15.34
C LEU A 72 -21.49 -11.19 14.87
N LYS A 73 -21.57 -9.85 14.93
CA LYS A 73 -22.72 -9.09 14.44
C LYS A 73 -23.01 -9.38 12.97
N ALA A 74 -21.98 -9.44 12.11
CA ALA A 74 -22.15 -9.78 10.71
C ALA A 74 -22.68 -11.22 10.53
N ILE A 75 -22.12 -12.19 11.26
CA ILE A 75 -22.60 -13.57 11.18
C ILE A 75 -24.07 -13.68 11.58
N GLU A 76 -24.47 -13.04 12.69
CA GLU A 76 -25.84 -13.09 13.21
C GLU A 76 -26.83 -12.40 12.28
N THR A 77 -26.48 -11.21 11.80
CA THR A 77 -27.36 -10.40 10.93
C THR A 77 -27.67 -11.11 9.62
N PHE A 78 -26.69 -11.82 9.05
CA PHE A 78 -26.82 -12.46 7.74
C PHE A 78 -27.09 -13.97 7.82
N GLY A 79 -27.20 -14.56 9.01
CA GLY A 79 -27.54 -15.97 9.19
C GLY A 79 -26.51 -16.96 8.62
N VAL A 80 -25.23 -16.59 8.56
CA VAL A 80 -24.17 -17.38 7.91
C VAL A 80 -23.36 -18.25 8.87
N GLN A 81 -23.87 -18.50 10.09
CA GLN A 81 -23.18 -19.27 11.13
C GLN A 81 -22.72 -20.66 10.65
N GLN A 82 -23.52 -21.30 9.79
CA GLN A 82 -23.27 -22.65 9.30
C GLN A 82 -22.53 -22.68 7.96
N ASN A 83 -22.16 -21.53 7.38
CA ASN A 83 -21.40 -21.49 6.15
C ASN A 83 -19.94 -21.89 6.42
N GLU A 84 -19.51 -23.03 5.88
CA GLU A 84 -18.17 -23.59 6.08
C GLU A 84 -17.05 -22.66 5.58
N TRP A 85 -17.29 -21.91 4.50
CA TRP A 85 -16.33 -20.92 4.01
C TRP A 85 -16.16 -19.77 5.00
N VAL A 86 -17.25 -19.27 5.59
CA VAL A 86 -17.21 -18.21 6.62
C VAL A 86 -16.46 -18.68 7.87
N LYS A 87 -16.71 -19.92 8.33
CA LYS A 87 -15.96 -20.53 9.44
C LYS A 87 -14.46 -20.61 9.13
N LEU A 88 -14.10 -21.07 7.93
CA LEU A 88 -12.71 -21.14 7.48
C LEU A 88 -12.04 -19.76 7.45
N MET A 89 -12.76 -18.73 6.99
CA MET A 89 -12.23 -17.37 6.96
C MET A 89 -11.99 -16.82 8.36
N TYR A 90 -12.85 -17.12 9.33
CA TYR A 90 -12.60 -16.76 10.72
C TYR A 90 -11.33 -17.42 11.29
N CYS A 91 -11.12 -18.71 11.02
CA CYS A 91 -9.89 -19.40 11.41
C CYS A 91 -8.64 -18.75 10.78
N LYS A 92 -8.79 -18.20 9.57
CA LYS A 92 -7.72 -17.52 8.83
C LYS A 92 -7.64 -16.00 9.08
N ARG A 93 -8.39 -15.42 10.03
CA ARG A 93 -8.47 -13.96 10.23
C ARG A 93 -7.13 -13.22 10.31
N LYS A 94 -6.12 -13.86 10.89
CA LYS A 94 -4.75 -13.33 10.99
C LYS A 94 -4.04 -13.16 9.65
N LEU A 95 -4.54 -13.79 8.58
CA LEU A 95 -3.96 -13.70 7.24
C LEU A 95 -4.64 -12.63 6.37
N TRP A 96 -5.75 -12.02 6.80
CA TRP A 96 -6.49 -11.12 5.91
C TRP A 96 -7.06 -9.86 6.55
N ALA A 97 -7.40 -9.87 7.84
CA ALA A 97 -7.95 -8.70 8.50
C ALA A 97 -6.83 -7.76 8.97
N GLU A 98 -6.95 -6.47 8.63
CA GLU A 98 -5.96 -5.44 8.96
C GLU A 98 -5.70 -5.33 10.47
N THR A 99 -6.70 -5.61 11.30
CA THR A 99 -6.61 -5.71 12.76
C THR A 99 -5.41 -6.53 13.23
N PHE A 100 -5.17 -7.68 12.59
CA PHE A 100 -4.10 -8.61 12.97
C PHE A 100 -2.80 -8.38 12.18
N LEU A 101 -2.87 -7.63 11.07
CA LEU A 101 -1.75 -7.37 10.18
C LEU A 101 -1.04 -6.03 10.45
N ARG A 102 -1.60 -5.19 11.32
CA ARG A 102 -1.18 -3.80 11.61
C ARG A 102 0.29 -3.56 11.92
N ASN A 103 1.00 -4.57 12.43
CA ASN A 103 2.42 -4.45 12.82
C ASN A 103 3.39 -4.98 11.75
N THR A 104 2.89 -5.31 10.57
CA THR A 104 3.69 -5.86 9.47
C THR A 104 3.73 -4.90 8.31
N PHE A 105 4.93 -4.67 7.78
CA PHE A 105 5.11 -3.85 6.59
C PHE A 105 4.89 -4.67 5.32
N PHE A 106 3.84 -4.35 4.56
CA PHE A 106 3.55 -4.95 3.24
C PHE A 106 3.91 -4.05 2.06
N GLY A 107 4.57 -2.91 2.29
CA GLY A 107 4.91 -1.96 1.22
C GLY A 107 3.69 -1.40 0.48
N GLY A 108 2.56 -1.23 1.19
CA GLY A 108 1.28 -0.80 0.61
C GLY A 108 0.54 -1.90 -0.16
N LEU A 109 1.07 -3.12 -0.23
CA LEU A 109 0.42 -4.21 -0.97
C LEU A 109 -0.68 -4.85 -0.12
N ARG A 110 -1.93 -4.72 -0.60
CA ARG A 110 -3.08 -5.48 -0.09
C ARG A 110 -3.51 -6.60 -1.03
N SER A 111 -3.05 -6.54 -2.27
CA SER A 111 -3.44 -7.45 -3.34
C SER A 111 -2.25 -7.82 -4.22
N THR A 112 -2.46 -8.83 -5.06
CA THR A 112 -1.54 -9.26 -6.11
C THR A 112 -1.61 -8.34 -7.34
N GLN A 113 -2.07 -7.09 -7.20
CA GLN A 113 -2.30 -6.16 -8.31
C GLN A 113 -1.10 -6.00 -9.24
N ARG A 114 0.14 -6.02 -8.72
CA ARG A 114 1.34 -5.94 -9.57
C ARG A 114 1.52 -7.16 -10.47
N SER A 115 1.32 -8.37 -9.94
CA SER A 115 1.37 -9.59 -10.76
C SER A 115 0.18 -9.67 -11.71
N GLU A 116 -1.01 -9.25 -11.28
CA GLU A 116 -2.18 -9.22 -12.17
C GLU A 116 -2.07 -8.15 -13.27
N SER A 117 -1.45 -7.01 -12.98
CA SER A 117 -1.20 -5.96 -13.97
C SER A 117 -0.23 -6.43 -15.04
N ILE A 118 0.87 -7.12 -14.66
CA ILE A 118 1.76 -7.70 -15.65
C ILE A 118 1.08 -8.83 -16.43
N ASN A 119 0.27 -9.67 -15.78
CA ASN A 119 -0.52 -10.69 -16.46
C ASN A 119 -1.47 -10.06 -17.49
N SER A 120 -2.22 -9.04 -17.09
CA SER A 120 -3.13 -8.29 -17.95
C SER A 120 -2.39 -7.65 -19.13
N PHE A 121 -1.24 -7.02 -18.88
CA PHE A 121 -0.40 -6.46 -19.93
C PHE A 121 0.07 -7.52 -20.93
N LEU A 122 0.59 -8.65 -20.45
CA LEU A 122 1.06 -9.75 -21.28
C LEU A 122 -0.09 -10.39 -22.08
N ASN A 123 -1.28 -10.53 -21.49
CA ASN A 123 -2.46 -11.06 -22.18
C ASN A 123 -2.88 -10.25 -23.42
N ARG A 124 -2.43 -9.00 -23.56
CA ARG A 124 -2.63 -8.20 -24.80
C ARG A 124 -1.79 -8.69 -25.98
N PHE A 125 -0.71 -9.43 -25.70
CA PHE A 125 0.21 -9.99 -26.70
C PHE A 125 0.06 -11.49 -26.87
N LEU A 126 -0.57 -12.16 -25.90
CA LEU A 126 -0.69 -13.61 -25.84
C LEU A 126 -2.10 -14.07 -26.24
N HIS A 127 -2.18 -15.14 -27.03
CA HIS A 127 -3.44 -15.76 -27.44
C HIS A 127 -3.35 -17.28 -27.25
N ARG A 128 -4.49 -17.93 -26.95
CA ARG A 128 -4.57 -19.36 -26.57
C ARG A 128 -3.98 -20.33 -27.59
N ARG A 129 -3.84 -19.94 -28.86
CA ARG A 129 -3.38 -20.79 -29.96
C ARG A 129 -1.93 -20.54 -30.39
N LEU A 130 -1.16 -19.75 -29.65
CA LEU A 130 0.25 -19.49 -29.98
C LEU A 130 1.10 -20.74 -29.83
N LYS A 131 1.98 -21.00 -30.80
CA LYS A 131 3.05 -22.00 -30.66
C LYS A 131 4.15 -21.46 -29.74
N LEU A 132 4.94 -22.34 -29.15
CA LEU A 132 5.98 -21.95 -28.17
C LEU A 132 7.01 -20.95 -28.74
N TYR A 133 7.45 -21.13 -30.00
CA TYR A 133 8.39 -20.18 -30.61
C TYR A 133 7.74 -18.80 -30.88
N GLU A 134 6.43 -18.78 -31.18
CA GLU A 134 5.68 -17.53 -31.37
C GLU A 134 5.46 -16.83 -30.03
N PHE A 135 5.19 -17.61 -28.98
CA PHE A 135 5.08 -17.12 -27.61
C PHE A 135 6.32 -16.33 -27.19
N MET A 136 7.52 -16.88 -27.39
CA MET A 136 8.77 -16.19 -27.05
C MET A 136 8.90 -14.84 -27.77
N ASN A 137 8.64 -14.81 -29.08
CA ASN A 137 8.67 -13.56 -29.85
C ASN A 137 7.62 -12.54 -29.36
N ARG A 138 6.44 -12.99 -28.91
CA ARG A 138 5.41 -12.11 -28.34
C ARG A 138 5.83 -11.53 -26.99
N ILE A 139 6.46 -12.34 -26.14
CA ILE A 139 7.05 -11.88 -24.87
C ILE A 139 8.13 -10.85 -25.12
N ASP A 140 9.07 -11.10 -26.04
CA ASP A 140 10.14 -10.16 -26.37
C ASP A 140 9.60 -8.80 -26.85
N LYS A 141 8.54 -8.82 -27.67
CA LYS A 141 7.84 -7.59 -28.09
C LYS A 141 7.17 -6.88 -26.92
N ALA A 142 6.52 -7.62 -26.02
CA ALA A 142 5.89 -7.04 -24.82
C ALA A 142 6.95 -6.38 -23.91
N MET A 143 8.08 -7.07 -23.69
CA MET A 143 9.21 -6.56 -22.91
C MET A 143 9.85 -5.34 -23.56
N SER A 144 10.03 -5.35 -24.89
CA SER A 144 10.53 -4.19 -25.63
C SER A 144 9.61 -2.98 -25.46
N ARG A 145 8.29 -3.19 -25.46
CA ARG A 145 7.33 -2.12 -25.20
C ARG A 145 7.44 -1.58 -23.77
N LEU A 146 7.62 -2.44 -22.77
CA LEU A 146 7.84 -2.00 -21.38
C LEU A 146 9.10 -1.15 -21.27
N ARG A 147 10.22 -1.60 -21.85
CA ARG A 147 11.48 -0.84 -21.87
C ARG A 147 11.34 0.50 -22.60
N ASN A 148 10.64 0.53 -23.72
CA ASN A 148 10.42 1.79 -24.46
C ASN A 148 9.55 2.77 -23.68
N ASN A 149 8.52 2.29 -22.98
CA ASN A 149 7.72 3.12 -22.10
C ASN A 149 8.56 3.65 -20.93
N GLU A 150 9.36 2.80 -20.29
CA GLU A 150 10.27 3.21 -19.21
C GLU A 150 11.28 4.27 -19.69
N MET A 151 11.91 4.08 -20.86
CA MET A 151 12.82 5.07 -21.44
C MET A 151 12.12 6.40 -21.72
N LYS A 152 10.86 6.37 -22.15
CA LYS A 152 10.06 7.59 -22.31
C LYS A 152 9.77 8.25 -20.96
N ASP A 153 9.36 7.49 -19.95
CA ASP A 153 9.07 8.01 -18.62
C ASP A 153 10.33 8.63 -17.97
N ASP A 154 11.49 8.02 -18.17
CA ASP A 154 12.79 8.56 -17.74
C ASP A 154 13.12 9.87 -18.48
N PHE A 155 12.95 9.88 -19.80
CA PHE A 155 13.16 11.07 -20.62
C PHE A 155 12.24 12.22 -20.18
N ASP A 156 10.96 11.97 -20.01
CA ASP A 156 9.98 12.98 -19.58
C ASP A 156 10.31 13.47 -18.16
N THR A 157 10.77 12.58 -17.26
CA THR A 157 11.16 12.93 -15.89
C THR A 157 12.39 13.85 -15.82
N ILE A 158 13.35 13.65 -16.72
CA ILE A 158 14.59 14.45 -16.76
C ILE A 158 14.36 15.79 -17.46
N ASN A 159 13.56 15.80 -18.54
CA ASN A 159 13.47 16.96 -19.42
C ASN A 159 12.25 17.86 -19.16
N GLU A 160 11.17 17.34 -18.56
CA GLU A 160 9.99 18.15 -18.23
C GLU A 160 10.00 18.63 -16.79
N HIS A 161 9.71 19.91 -16.59
CA HIS A 161 9.60 20.51 -15.27
C HIS A 161 8.12 20.76 -14.94
N PRO A 162 7.60 20.22 -13.82
CA PRO A 162 6.20 20.40 -13.47
C PRO A 162 5.93 21.85 -13.04
N VAL A 163 4.79 22.40 -13.47
CA VAL A 163 4.28 23.68 -12.97
C VAL A 163 3.83 23.48 -11.52
N LEU A 164 4.36 24.27 -10.60
CA LEU A 164 4.00 24.23 -9.17
C LEU A 164 2.63 24.90 -8.97
N VAL A 165 1.73 24.24 -8.23
CA VAL A 165 0.32 24.67 -8.12
C VAL A 165 -0.24 24.60 -6.70
N THR A 166 0.54 24.10 -5.74
CA THR A 166 0.08 23.89 -4.36
C THR A 166 0.46 25.04 -3.44
N HIS A 167 -0.15 25.09 -2.25
CA HIS A 167 0.13 26.14 -1.26
C HIS A 167 1.51 25.98 -0.58
N LEU A 168 2.12 24.78 -0.62
CA LEU A 168 3.47 24.51 -0.10
C LEU A 168 4.51 24.52 -1.24
N LEU A 169 4.68 25.67 -1.90
CA LEU A 169 5.50 25.80 -3.11
C LEU A 169 6.96 25.33 -2.95
N GLN A 170 7.60 25.60 -1.80
CA GLN A 170 8.99 25.19 -1.57
C GLN A 170 9.12 23.66 -1.44
N LEU A 171 8.18 23.03 -0.74
CA LEU A 171 8.15 21.58 -0.58
C LEU A 171 7.84 20.89 -1.91
N GLU A 172 6.89 21.45 -2.68
CA GLU A 172 6.55 20.96 -4.01
C GLU A 172 7.74 21.07 -4.96
N LYS A 173 8.46 22.19 -4.94
CA LYS A 173 9.66 22.39 -5.74
C LYS A 173 10.72 21.34 -5.42
N HIS A 174 11.05 21.16 -4.14
CA HIS A 174 12.03 20.17 -3.71
C HIS A 174 11.61 18.74 -4.09
N ALA A 175 10.33 18.40 -3.96
CA ALA A 175 9.81 17.11 -4.39
C ALA A 175 9.99 16.88 -5.90
N ALA A 176 9.79 17.91 -6.73
CA ALA A 176 9.98 17.82 -8.18
C ALA A 176 11.45 17.65 -8.60
N GLU A 177 12.38 18.16 -7.80
CA GLU A 177 13.82 18.00 -8.01
C GLU A 177 14.28 16.57 -7.68
N VAL A 178 13.81 16.02 -6.56
CA VAL A 178 14.25 14.71 -6.03
C VAL A 178 13.57 13.53 -6.71
N TYR A 179 12.25 13.59 -6.91
CA TYR A 179 11.45 12.43 -7.27
C TYR A 179 11.21 12.27 -8.77
N THR A 180 10.96 11.03 -9.21
CA THR A 180 10.44 10.79 -10.56
C THR A 180 9.11 11.50 -10.76
N ARG A 181 8.72 11.78 -12.01
CA ARG A 181 7.45 12.48 -12.31
C ARG A 181 6.23 11.79 -11.67
N ASN A 182 6.19 10.45 -11.73
CA ASN A 182 5.11 9.66 -11.16
C ASN A 182 5.08 9.75 -9.63
N THR A 183 6.23 9.64 -8.96
CA THR A 183 6.31 9.78 -7.50
C THR A 183 5.99 11.21 -7.06
N PHE A 184 6.45 12.22 -7.79
CA PHE A 184 6.15 13.61 -7.52
C PHE A 184 4.63 13.89 -7.54
N ALA A 185 3.89 13.28 -8.48
CA ALA A 185 2.44 13.41 -8.54
C ALA A 185 1.77 12.95 -7.23
N TRP A 186 2.27 11.87 -6.60
CA TRP A 186 1.75 11.40 -5.31
C TRP A 186 2.03 12.39 -4.18
N VAL A 187 3.23 12.96 -4.13
CA VAL A 187 3.57 13.98 -3.12
C VAL A 187 2.65 15.19 -3.26
N ARG A 188 2.40 15.63 -4.50
CA ARG A 188 1.48 16.73 -4.80
C ARG A 188 0.06 16.42 -4.35
N ASP A 189 -0.43 15.21 -4.60
CA ASP A 189 -1.78 14.82 -4.20
C ASP A 189 -1.91 14.75 -2.67
N GLU A 190 -0.86 14.34 -1.95
CA GLU A 190 -0.84 14.38 -0.49
C GLU A 190 -0.87 15.83 0.04
N ILE A 191 -0.10 16.74 -0.57
CA ILE A 191 -0.14 18.19 -0.24
C ILE A 191 -1.55 18.77 -0.47
N LYS A 192 -2.23 18.37 -1.54
CA LYS A 192 -3.62 18.80 -1.80
C LYS A 192 -4.61 18.17 -0.82
N SER A 193 -4.36 16.93 -0.39
CA SER A 193 -5.19 16.24 0.59
C SER A 193 -5.05 16.82 2.00
N GLU A 194 -3.85 17.30 2.35
CA GLU A 194 -3.61 18.05 3.59
C GLU A 194 -4.53 19.27 3.69
N ALA A 195 -4.73 20.00 2.59
CA ALA A 195 -5.63 21.17 2.56
C ALA A 195 -7.11 20.86 2.88
N LYS A 196 -7.48 19.58 3.04
CA LYS A 196 -8.81 19.12 3.47
C LYS A 196 -8.90 18.86 4.98
N LEU A 197 -7.80 19.00 5.70
CA LEU A 197 -7.72 18.85 7.16
C LEU A 197 -7.99 20.20 7.82
N SER A 198 -8.83 20.21 8.86
CA SER A 198 -9.04 21.37 9.72
C SER A 198 -8.45 21.10 11.09
N ILE A 199 -7.58 21.98 11.56
CA ILE A 199 -7.07 21.96 12.94
C ILE A 199 -8.20 22.35 13.87
N LEU A 200 -8.54 21.49 14.82
CA LEU A 200 -9.53 21.73 15.86
C LEU A 200 -8.88 22.22 17.16
N ASN A 201 -7.71 21.67 17.49
CA ASN A 201 -6.98 22.01 18.69
C ASN A 201 -5.47 21.92 18.46
N CYS A 202 -4.71 22.72 19.19
CA CYS A 202 -3.26 22.74 19.19
C CYS A 202 -2.80 22.85 20.65
N VAL A 203 -2.12 21.81 21.14
CA VAL A 203 -1.53 21.78 22.48
C VAL A 203 -0.02 21.89 22.31
N ASP A 204 0.51 23.02 22.75
CA ASP A 204 1.95 23.29 22.76
C ASP A 204 2.51 22.80 24.10
N ASP A 205 3.37 21.78 24.05
CA ASP A 205 4.16 21.28 25.17
C ASP A 205 5.64 21.63 24.96
N MET A 206 6.48 21.52 25.98
CA MET A 206 7.87 22.00 25.94
C MET A 206 8.64 21.50 24.71
N ASP A 207 8.53 20.20 24.40
CA ASP A 207 9.28 19.55 23.31
C ASP A 207 8.43 19.13 22.10
N SER A 208 7.10 19.23 22.18
CA SER A 208 6.20 18.76 21.12
C SER A 208 4.97 19.63 20.97
N VAL A 209 4.41 19.64 19.76
CA VAL A 209 3.10 20.24 19.50
C VAL A 209 2.15 19.12 19.10
N THR A 210 1.07 18.97 19.83
CA THR A 210 0.00 18.01 19.51
C THR A 210 -1.13 18.73 18.81
N TYR A 211 -1.37 18.34 17.57
CA TYR A 211 -2.48 18.83 16.76
C TYR A 211 -3.62 17.81 16.76
N THR A 212 -4.84 18.30 17.01
CA THR A 212 -6.07 17.54 16.79
C THR A 212 -6.69 18.00 15.48
N PHE A 213 -6.82 17.10 14.52
CA PHE A 213 -7.40 17.40 13.21
C PHE A 213 -8.74 16.69 13.01
N LYS A 214 -9.60 17.32 12.19
CA LYS A 214 -10.77 16.71 11.57
C LYS A 214 -10.63 16.78 10.07
N LYS A 215 -11.03 15.72 9.38
CA LYS A 215 -11.03 15.67 7.91
C LYS A 215 -12.42 16.05 7.42
N PHE A 216 -12.49 17.04 6.53
CA PHE A 216 -13.75 17.39 5.87
C PHE A 216 -14.30 16.13 5.15
N SER A 217 -15.59 15.85 5.28
CA SER A 217 -16.31 14.67 4.74
C SER A 217 -16.11 13.31 5.43
N VAL A 218 -15.43 13.20 6.57
CA VAL A 218 -15.26 11.90 7.30
C VAL A 218 -15.82 11.98 8.73
N GLY A 219 -17.15 12.03 8.88
CA GLY A 219 -17.85 11.91 10.17
C GLY A 219 -17.30 12.79 11.32
N ASP A 220 -17.51 12.37 12.58
CA ASP A 220 -16.97 13.02 13.79
C ASP A 220 -15.67 12.38 14.30
N LYS A 221 -14.91 11.70 13.43
CA LYS A 221 -13.61 11.15 13.81
C LYS A 221 -12.58 12.27 13.92
N THR A 222 -11.86 12.27 15.04
CA THR A 222 -10.73 13.16 15.29
C THR A 222 -9.45 12.34 15.39
N TRP A 223 -8.33 12.92 14.94
CA TRP A 223 -7.01 12.31 15.04
C TRP A 223 -6.07 13.26 15.79
N ASN A 224 -5.30 12.70 16.71
CA ASN A 224 -4.26 13.42 17.43
C ASN A 224 -2.90 13.04 16.84
N VAL A 225 -2.12 14.05 16.44
CA VAL A 225 -0.76 13.88 15.95
C VAL A 225 0.16 14.75 16.77
N SER A 226 1.08 14.12 17.49
CA SER A 226 2.14 14.81 18.23
C SER A 226 3.38 14.90 17.34
N VAL A 227 3.81 16.13 17.06
CA VAL A 227 4.99 16.41 16.24
C VAL A 227 6.03 17.07 17.15
N MET A 228 7.27 16.56 17.15
CA MET A 228 8.38 17.26 17.79
C MET A 228 8.52 18.64 17.15
N LYS A 229 8.78 19.70 17.93
CA LYS A 229 8.89 21.08 17.41
C LYS A 229 9.98 21.19 16.32
N ALA A 230 9.61 20.92 15.08
CA ALA A 230 10.48 21.06 13.92
C ALA A 230 10.18 22.40 13.26
N MET A 231 11.19 23.28 13.29
CA MET A 231 11.11 24.64 12.76
C MET A 231 11.07 24.61 11.23
N ASN A 232 10.02 25.18 10.63
CA ASN A 232 9.94 25.63 9.23
C ASN A 232 10.78 24.83 8.21
N GLN A 233 10.41 23.57 7.96
CA GLN A 233 11.05 22.78 6.91
C GLN A 233 10.52 23.20 5.54
N HIS A 234 11.38 23.84 4.75
CA HIS A 234 11.12 24.19 3.35
C HIS A 234 11.53 23.08 2.37
N HIS A 235 12.15 22.01 2.87
CA HIS A 235 12.65 20.87 2.12
C HIS A 235 12.27 19.56 2.83
N ILE A 236 12.17 18.47 2.07
CA ILE A 236 11.91 17.13 2.61
C ILE A 236 13.22 16.63 3.23
N PRO A 237 13.24 16.24 4.52
CA PRO A 237 14.44 15.67 5.13
C PRO A 237 14.96 14.45 4.37
N GLU A 238 16.28 14.38 4.17
CA GLU A 238 16.94 13.27 3.46
C GLU A 238 16.64 11.91 4.09
N THR A 239 16.49 11.86 5.42
CA THR A 239 16.12 10.65 6.16
C THR A 239 14.75 10.07 5.79
N LEU A 240 13.87 10.87 5.19
CA LEU A 240 12.54 10.46 4.71
C LEU A 240 12.53 10.14 3.20
N ILE A 241 13.59 10.49 2.48
CA ILE A 241 13.71 10.23 1.04
C ILE A 241 14.28 8.83 0.86
N LEU A 242 13.46 7.92 0.34
CA LEU A 242 13.93 6.57 0.02
C LEU A 242 14.45 6.55 -1.43
N GLN A 243 15.72 6.18 -1.60
CA GLN A 243 16.43 6.18 -2.89
C GLN A 243 15.63 5.57 -4.05
N ARG A 244 14.92 4.47 -3.79
CA ARG A 244 14.12 3.72 -4.79
C ARG A 244 13.03 4.55 -5.48
N TRP A 245 12.65 5.70 -4.94
CA TRP A 245 11.62 6.58 -5.50
C TRP A 245 12.19 7.82 -6.18
N THR A 246 13.50 8.04 -6.07
CA THR A 246 14.20 9.22 -6.59
C THR A 246 14.52 9.06 -8.08
N LYS A 247 14.85 10.17 -8.75
CA LYS A 247 15.33 10.15 -10.15
C LYS A 247 16.60 9.30 -10.32
N ASN A 248 17.41 9.22 -9.27
CA ASN A 248 18.69 8.52 -9.24
C ASN A 248 18.55 7.08 -8.72
N ALA A 249 17.34 6.51 -8.73
CA ALA A 249 17.09 5.15 -8.24
C ALA A 249 17.95 4.07 -8.94
N LYS A 250 18.48 4.37 -10.13
CA LYS A 250 19.30 3.49 -10.96
C LYS A 250 20.82 3.67 -10.73
N ASP A 251 21.25 4.73 -10.06
CA ASP A 251 22.67 5.13 -9.97
C ASP A 251 23.47 4.40 -8.87
N VAL A 252 23.00 3.23 -8.41
CA VAL A 252 23.67 2.52 -7.31
C VAL A 252 24.95 1.85 -7.80
N SER A 253 26.06 2.57 -7.69
CA SER A 253 27.36 1.99 -7.34
C SER A 253 27.31 1.46 -5.91
N GLU A 254 27.99 0.34 -5.67
CA GLU A 254 28.18 -0.33 -4.38
C GLU A 254 28.58 0.63 -3.25
N LEU A 255 27.65 1.11 -2.42
CA LEU A 255 27.88 1.62 -1.07
C LEU A 255 26.51 1.96 -0.43
N ASP A 256 26.03 1.08 0.44
CA ASP A 256 25.66 1.47 1.81
C ASP A 256 25.18 0.26 2.62
N SER A 257 26.15 -0.31 3.34
CA SER A 257 25.97 -1.23 4.47
C SER A 257 25.71 -0.47 5.77
N SER A 258 24.90 0.60 5.72
CA SER A 258 24.51 1.40 6.87
C SER A 258 22.99 1.48 6.94
N SER A 259 22.37 0.41 7.41
CA SER A 259 20.98 0.44 7.85
C SER A 259 20.87 1.31 9.10
N THR A 260 20.55 2.58 8.94
CA THR A 260 20.03 3.38 10.03
C THR A 260 18.65 2.86 10.38
N VAL A 261 18.52 2.33 11.59
CA VAL A 261 17.25 1.91 12.20
C VAL A 261 16.33 3.13 12.17
N THR A 262 15.32 3.08 11.31
CA THR A 262 14.31 4.13 11.22
C THR A 262 13.41 4.01 12.45
N ALA A 263 13.26 5.10 13.20
CA ALA A 263 12.49 5.12 14.44
C ALA A 263 11.01 4.71 14.21
N PRO A 264 10.35 4.08 15.21
CA PRO A 264 8.97 3.59 15.10
C PRO A 264 7.96 4.65 14.63
N ASP A 265 8.22 5.92 14.90
CA ASP A 265 7.29 7.03 14.62
C ASP A 265 7.26 7.42 13.13
N VAL A 266 8.36 7.22 12.39
CA VAL A 266 8.42 7.47 10.92
C VAL A 266 7.53 6.47 10.18
N MET A 267 7.33 5.27 10.73
CA MET A 267 6.42 4.27 10.17
C MET A 267 4.95 4.71 10.24
N GLN A 268 4.58 5.67 11.09
CA GLN A 268 3.20 6.13 11.22
C GLN A 268 2.79 7.11 10.10
N LEU A 269 3.72 7.95 9.64
CA LEU A 269 3.53 8.86 8.50
C LEU A 269 3.49 8.12 7.14
N ALA A 270 4.28 7.06 6.98
CA ALA A 270 4.21 6.23 5.77
C ALA A 270 2.90 5.42 5.66
N ARG A 271 2.22 5.18 6.80
CA ARG A 271 0.92 4.46 6.85
C ARG A 271 -0.24 5.31 6.34
N SER A 272 -0.23 6.63 6.48
CA SER A 272 -1.31 7.50 5.99
C SER A 272 -1.26 7.69 4.47
N ALA A 273 -0.07 7.90 3.90
CA ALA A 273 0.10 8.08 2.45
C ALA A 273 -0.28 6.81 1.66
N SER A 274 0.05 5.62 2.19
CA SER A 274 -0.31 4.35 1.55
C SER A 274 -1.80 3.98 1.64
N LEU A 275 -2.58 4.67 2.48
CA LEU A 275 -4.03 4.47 2.60
C LEU A 275 -4.84 5.23 1.54
N GLN A 276 -4.30 6.29 0.93
CA GLN A 276 -4.97 7.00 -0.17
C GLN A 276 -4.64 6.40 -1.55
N MET A 277 -3.65 5.51 -1.65
CA MET A 277 -3.16 4.95 -2.92
C MET A 277 -3.93 3.72 -3.46
N ILE A 278 -5.08 3.36 -2.89
CA ILE A 278 -5.85 2.17 -3.30
C ILE A 278 -7.37 2.48 -3.45
N TYR A 279 -7.68 3.63 -4.02
CA TYR A 279 -8.98 3.85 -4.67
C TYR A 279 -8.76 4.33 -6.09
#